data_AF-A0A935DWW9-F1
#
_entry.id   AF-A0A935DWW9-F1
#
_cell.length_a   1.000
_cell.length_b   1.000
_cell.length_c   1.000
_cell.angle_alpha   90.00
_cell.angle_beta   90.00
_cell.angle_gamma   90.00
#
_symmetry.space_group_name_H-M   'P 1'
#
loop_
_entity.id
_entity.type
_entity.pdbx_description
1 polymer ?
#
loop_
_entity_poly.entity_id
_entity_poly.type
_entity_poly.pdbx_seq_one_letter_code
_entity_poly.pdbx_strand_id
1 'polypeptide(L)' 'MWDARVNWKLGKHLRLAVGVDNLTDRRTFVFHPYPARTWLLELRGTL' A
#
# COMPACT_ATOMS: atom_id res chain seq x y z
N MET A 1 -2.56 -3.14 13.50
CA MET A 1 -2.65 -3.03 12.02
C MET A 1 -1.24 -2.75 11.53
N TRP A 2 -0.75 -3.54 10.58
CA TRP A 2 0.60 -3.42 10.04
C TRP A 2 0.47 -3.12 8.56
N ASP A 3 1.20 -2.11 8.09
CA ASP A 3 1.16 -1.70 6.69
C ASP A 3 2.56 -1.87 6.11
N ALA A 4 2.63 -2.35 4.88
CA ALA A 4 3.88 -2.58 4.17
C ALA A 4 3.84 -1.86 2.83
N ARG A 5 4.88 -1.08 2.52
CA ARG A 5 5.02 -0.42 1.22
C ARG A 5 6.43 -0.64 0.70
N VAL A 6 6.54 -1.05 -0.55
CA VAL A 6 7.79 -1.20 -1.28
C VAL A 6 7.79 -0.24 -2.46
N ASN A 7 8.85 0.56 -2.57
CA ASN A 7 9.02 1.52 -3.65
C ASN A 7 10.27 1.15 -4.46
N TRP A 8 10.12 1.02 -5.77
CA TRP A 8 11.19 0.76 -6.72
C TRP A 8 11.35 1.92 -7.70
N LYS A 9 12.60 2.38 -7.89
CA LYS A 9 12.95 3.33 -8.96
C LYS A 9 13.32 2.55 -10.21
N LEU A 10 12.47 2.63 -11.22
CA LEU A 10 12.72 2.08 -12.55
C LEU A 10 13.37 3.17 -13.40
N GLY A 11 14.69 3.32 -13.26
CA GLY A 11 15.45 4.36 -13.95
C GLY A 11 15.22 5.78 -13.41
N LYS A 12 15.49 6.80 -14.22
CA LYS A 12 15.45 8.21 -13.81
C LYS A 12 14.03 8.79 -13.81
N HIS A 13 13.15 8.26 -14.65
CA HIS A 13 11.84 8.85 -14.93
C HIS A 13 10.66 8.08 -14.35
N LEU A 14 10.87 6.84 -13.92
CA LEU A 14 9.79 5.95 -13.47
C LEU A 14 10.00 5.48 -12.03
N ARG A 15 8.91 5.50 -11.26
CA ARG A 15 8.82 4.90 -9.93
C ARG A 15 7.60 4.02 -9.85
N LEU A 16 7.81 2.81 -9.37
CA LEU A 16 6.76 1.86 -9.04
C LEU A 16 6.66 1.77 -7.52
N ALA A 17 5.46 1.77 -6.98
CA ALA A 17 5.20 1.62 -5.57
C ALA A 17 4.09 0.59 -5.38
N VAL A 18 4.31 -0.38 -4.50
CA VAL A 18 3.34 -1.42 -4.15
C VAL A 18 3.15 -1.38 -2.64
N GLY A 19 1.91 -1.19 -2.21
CA GLY A 19 1.52 -1.12 -0.80
C GLY A 19 0.49 -2.18 -0.44
N VAL A 20 0.52 -2.64 0.80
CA VAL A 20 -0.50 -3.47 1.42
C VAL A 20 -0.83 -2.86 2.77
N ASP A 21 -2.07 -2.42 2.90
CA ASP A 21 -2.60 -1.96 4.17
C ASP A 21 -3.24 -3.14 4.91
N ASN A 22 -3.09 -3.17 6.22
CA ASN A 22 -3.57 -4.26 7.07
C ASN A 22 -3.03 -5.64 6.64
N LEU A 23 -1.70 -5.73 6.46
CA LEU A 23 -0.96 -6.95 6.08
C LEU A 23 -1.29 -8.16 6.98
N THR A 24 -1.58 -7.90 8.26
CA THR A 24 -1.91 -8.94 9.26
C THR A 24 -3.41 -9.26 9.33
N ASP A 25 -4.23 -8.72 8.41
CA ASP A 25 -5.69 -8.90 8.31
C ASP A 25 -6.40 -8.78 9.68
N ARG A 26 -5.91 -7.84 10.49
CA ARG A 26 -6.37 -7.71 11.87
C ARG A 26 -7.67 -6.94 11.84
N ARG A 27 -8.79 -7.65 12.02
CA ARG A 27 -10.11 -7.05 12.21
C ARG A 27 -10.26 -6.58 13.66
N THR A 28 -10.12 -5.28 13.86
CA THR A 28 -10.45 -4.62 15.13
C THR A 28 -11.75 -3.83 14.97
N PHE A 29 -12.71 -4.09 15.84
CA PHE A 29 -14.00 -3.40 15.87
C PHE A 29 -13.88 -2.18 16.79
N VAL A 30 -13.57 -1.02 16.21
CA VAL A 30 -13.59 0.26 16.93
C VAL A 30 -14.69 1.11 16.31
N PHE A 31 -15.93 0.98 16.81
CA PHE A 31 -17.14 1.72 16.44
C PHE A 31 -17.62 1.61 14.97
N HIS A 32 -16.74 1.28 14.03
CA HIS A 32 -16.98 1.01 12.61
C HIS A 32 -15.95 -0.04 12.18
N PRO A 33 -16.32 -1.01 11.32
CA PRO A 33 -15.41 -2.07 10.91
C PRO A 33 -14.19 -1.48 10.20
N TYR A 34 -12.99 -1.72 10.75
CA TYR A 34 -11.76 -1.27 10.13
C TYR A 34 -11.61 -1.93 8.75
N PRO A 35 -11.19 -1.20 7.71
CA PRO A 35 -11.04 -1.75 6.38
C PRO A 35 -10.15 -3.00 6.39
N ALA A 36 -10.59 -4.01 5.62
CA ALA A 36 -9.87 -5.25 5.42
C ALA A 36 -8.57 -5.00 4.64
N ARG A 37 -7.77 -6.06 4.44
CA ARG A 37 -6.53 -5.99 3.66
C ARG A 37 -6.78 -5.33 2.30
N THR A 38 -6.06 -4.23 2.04
CA THR A 38 -6.16 -3.46 0.80
C THR A 38 -4.81 -3.44 0.10
N TRP A 39 -4.82 -3.61 -1.22
CA TRP A 39 -3.61 -3.56 -2.05
C TRP A 39 -3.58 -2.26 -2.82
N LEU A 40 -2.43 -1.61 -2.85
CA LEU A 40 -2.20 -0.36 -3.56
C LEU A 40 -1.09 -0.55 -4.58
N LEU A 41 -1.35 -0.14 -5.82
CA LEU A 41 -0.34 -0.09 -6.88
C LEU A 41 -0.27 1.36 -7.38
N GLU A 42 0.91 1.95 -7.25
CA GLU A 42 1.20 3.32 -7.66
C GLU A 42 2.29 3.29 -8.74
N LEU A 43 2.05 3.96 -9.86
CA LEU A 43 3.03 4.17 -10.92
C LEU A 43 3.20 5.67 -11.13
N ARG A 44 4.42 6.17 -10.99
CA ARG A 44 4.75 7.58 -11.18
C ARG A 44 5.80 7.72 -12.29
N GLY A 45 5.40 8.36 -13.37
CA GLY A 45 6.28 8.83 -14.45
C GLY A 45 6.51 10.33 -14.34
N THR A 46 7.73 10.79 -14.58
CA THR A 46 8.04 12.21 -14.83
C THR A 46 8.34 12.32 -16.32
N LEU A 47 7.49 13.07 -17.04
CA LEU A 47 7.63 13.39 -18.46
C LEU A 47 8.69 14.47 -18.67
#